data_AF-A0A645D619-F1
#
_entry.id   AF-A0A645D619-F1
#
_cell.length_a   1.000
_cell.length_b   1.000
_cell.length_c   1.000
_cell.angle_alpha   90.00
_cell.angle_beta   90.00
_cell.angle_gamma   90.00
#
_symmetry.space_group_name_H-M   'P 1'
#
loop_
_entity.id
_entity.type
_entity.pdbx_description
1 polymer ?
#
loop_
_entity_poly.entity_id
_entity_poly.type
_entity_poly.pdbx_seq_one_letter_code
_entity_poly.pdbx_strand_id
1 'polypeptide(L)'
;MVRLQKLLDAERELPELCFSTLPSDGSLICVRHGETGYYKSEWDTGDPVKNRELADYNNQKLGVSKEQEETMVAKSMSGWASEPLASQDSGMERTMGGQTM
;
A
#
# COMPACT_ATOMS: atom_id res chain seq x y z
N MET A 1 20.70 -6.13 -2.04
CA MET A 1 20.01 -6.89 -3.09
C MET A 1 18.72 -7.57 -2.58
N VAL A 2 18.72 -8.31 -1.46
CA VAL A 2 17.52 -9.06 -0.99
C VAL A 2 16.34 -8.18 -0.53
N ARG A 3 16.61 -7.00 0.03
CA ARG A 3 15.58 -6.10 0.60
C ARG A 3 14.71 -5.41 -0.46
N LEU A 4 15.24 -5.20 -1.66
CA LEU A 4 14.53 -4.57 -2.79
C LEU A 4 13.61 -5.56 -3.49
N GLN A 5 14.06 -6.81 -3.67
CA GLN A 5 13.21 -7.88 -4.24
C GLN A 5 12.01 -8.18 -3.34
N LYS A 6 12.20 -8.17 -2.01
CA LYS A 6 11.12 -8.40 -1.03
C LYS A 6 10.04 -7.29 -1.05
N LEU A 7 10.40 -6.07 -1.44
CA LEU A 7 9.46 -4.96 -1.60
C LEU A 7 8.69 -5.07 -2.93
N LEU A 8 9.39 -5.41 -4.03
CA LEU A 8 8.75 -5.67 -5.32
C LEU A 8 7.80 -6.89 -5.30
N ASP A 9 8.12 -7.94 -4.53
CA ASP A 9 7.21 -9.07 -4.33
C ASP A 9 6.00 -8.69 -3.47
N ALA A 10 6.20 -7.90 -2.41
CA ALA A 10 5.11 -7.42 -1.56
C ALA A 10 4.08 -6.57 -2.33
N GLU A 11 4.46 -5.94 -3.45
CA GLU A 11 3.52 -5.24 -4.33
C GLU A 11 2.76 -6.16 -5.29
N ARG A 12 3.33 -7.33 -5.63
CA ARG A 12 2.71 -8.33 -6.50
C ARG A 12 1.83 -9.31 -5.73
N GLU A 13 1.99 -9.40 -4.42
CA GLU A 13 1.24 -10.28 -3.52
C GLU A 13 0.17 -9.54 -2.70
N LEU A 14 -0.22 -8.33 -3.08
CA LEU A 14 -1.33 -7.64 -2.42
C LEU A 14 -2.66 -8.32 -2.78
N PRO A 15 -3.56 -8.50 -1.81
CA PRO A 15 -4.86 -9.11 -2.05
C PRO A 15 -5.71 -8.20 -2.94
N GLU A 16 -6.62 -8.78 -3.73
CA GLU A 16 -7.53 -7.99 -4.58
C GLU A 16 -8.45 -7.07 -3.75
N LEU A 17 -8.77 -7.48 -2.53
CA LEU A 17 -9.65 -6.78 -1.61
C LEU A 17 -9.13 -6.93 -0.17
N CYS A 18 -9.15 -5.85 0.60
CA CYS A 18 -9.00 -5.90 2.05
C CYS A 18 -10.03 -5.04 2.76
N PHE A 19 -10.30 -5.38 4.01
CA PHE A 19 -11.16 -4.62 4.91
C PHE A 19 -10.30 -3.89 5.94
N SER A 20 -10.67 -2.67 6.28
CA SER A 20 -10.03 -1.92 7.37
C SER A 20 -11.04 -0.99 8.01
N THR A 21 -10.63 -0.29 9.07
CA THR A 21 -11.46 0.71 9.74
C THR A 21 -10.84 2.09 9.61
N LEU A 22 -11.66 3.10 9.32
CA LEU A 22 -11.17 4.48 9.26
C LEU A 22 -10.78 4.96 10.65
N PRO A 23 -9.57 5.53 10.85
CA PRO A 23 -9.18 6.08 12.14
C PRO A 23 -10.00 7.32 12.56
N SER A 24 -10.65 8.00 11.60
CA SER A 24 -11.43 9.21 11.87
C SER A 24 -12.76 8.96 12.58
N ASP A 25 -13.46 7.89 12.22
CA ASP A 25 -14.85 7.61 12.66
C ASP A 25 -15.07 6.13 13.05
N GLY A 26 -14.11 5.24 12.73
CA GLY A 26 -14.25 3.81 12.98
C GLY A 26 -15.15 3.08 11.98
N SER A 27 -15.65 3.77 10.95
CA SER A 27 -16.41 3.18 9.86
C SER A 27 -15.64 2.04 9.18
N LEU A 28 -16.32 0.92 8.90
CA LEU A 28 -15.78 -0.22 8.16
C LEU A 28 -15.64 0.16 6.68
N ILE A 29 -14.43 0.00 6.14
CA ILE A 29 -14.09 0.32 4.75
C ILE A 29 -13.54 -0.89 4.01
N CYS A 30 -13.75 -0.86 2.69
CA CYS A 30 -13.23 -1.81 1.72
C CYS A 30 -12.22 -1.07 0.83
N VAL A 31 -11.03 -1.66 0.68
CA VAL A 31 -9.99 -1.16 -0.21
C VAL A 31 -9.72 -2.20 -1.28
N ARG A 32 -9.77 -1.77 -2.55
CA ARG A 32 -9.52 -2.64 -3.70
C ARG A 32 -8.13 -2.37 -4.27
N HIS A 33 -7.46 -3.43 -4.67
CA HIS A 33 -6.12 -3.34 -5.24
C HIS A 33 -6.14 -2.53 -6.54
N GLY A 34 -5.23 -1.56 -6.66
CA GLY A 34 -5.11 -0.71 -7.85
C GLY A 34 -6.11 0.45 -7.92
N GLU A 35 -7.04 0.58 -6.96
CA GLU A 35 -8.00 1.69 -6.89
C GLU A 35 -7.63 2.70 -5.82
N THR A 36 -7.43 3.96 -6.21
CA THR A 36 -7.20 5.05 -5.27
C THR A 36 -8.48 5.34 -4.49
N GLY A 37 -8.37 5.45 -3.17
CA GLY A 37 -9.50 5.64 -2.27
C GLY A 37 -10.12 4.34 -1.76
N TYR A 38 -11.18 4.50 -0.98
CA TYR A 38 -11.84 3.41 -0.26
C TYR A 38 -13.35 3.54 -0.39
N TYR A 39 -14.04 2.43 -0.16
CA TYR A 39 -15.50 2.36 -0.17
C TYR A 39 -16.00 2.05 1.23
N LYS A 40 -17.11 2.67 1.66
CA LYS A 40 -17.76 2.27 2.91
C LYS A 40 -18.43 0.91 2.73
N SER A 41 -18.20 -0.01 3.67
CA SER A 41 -18.80 -1.34 3.62
C SER A 41 -20.28 -1.30 4.01
N GLU A 42 -21.11 -2.10 3.33
CA GLU A 42 -22.51 -2.30 3.72
C GLU A 42 -22.64 -3.06 5.05
N TRP A 43 -21.57 -3.72 5.51
CA TRP A 43 -21.52 -4.40 6.80
C TRP A 43 -21.07 -3.49 7.96
N ASP A 44 -20.90 -2.19 7.71
CA ASP A 44 -20.61 -1.21 8.75
C ASP A 44 -21.70 -1.23 9.83
N THR A 45 -21.30 -1.45 11.09
CA THR A 45 -22.24 -1.50 12.22
C THR A 45 -22.35 -0.18 12.97
N GLY A 46 -21.60 0.85 12.54
CA GLY A 46 -21.46 2.13 13.25
C GLY A 46 -20.76 2.03 14.61
N ASP A 47 -20.19 0.88 14.94
CA ASP A 47 -19.47 0.64 16.19
C ASP A 47 -18.01 0.32 15.85
N PRO A 48 -17.04 1.13 16.31
CA PRO A 48 -15.65 1.02 15.90
C PRO A 48 -15.01 -0.31 16.32
N VAL A 49 -15.42 -0.86 17.47
CA VAL A 49 -14.87 -2.12 17.98
C VAL A 49 -15.37 -3.28 17.14
N LYS A 50 -16.69 -3.35 16.91
CA LYS A 50 -17.28 -4.39 16.06
C LYS A 50 -16.80 -4.32 14.62
N ASN A 51 -16.65 -3.11 14.08
CA ASN A 51 -16.11 -2.90 12.75
C ASN A 51 -14.67 -3.41 12.63
N ARG A 52 -13.85 -3.22 13.67
CA ARG A 52 -12.49 -3.77 13.67
C ARG A 52 -12.50 -5.29 13.68
N GLU A 53 -13.30 -5.90 14.55
CA GLU A 53 -13.47 -7.36 14.59
C GLU A 53 -13.98 -7.93 13.25
N LEU A 54 -14.91 -7.22 12.58
CA LEU A 54 -15.40 -7.59 11.25
C LEU A 54 -14.29 -7.47 10.19
N ALA A 55 -13.50 -6.40 10.22
CA ALA A 55 -12.38 -6.24 9.30
C ALA A 55 -11.36 -7.38 9.46
N ASP A 56 -10.92 -7.65 10.70
CA ASP A 56 -9.98 -8.74 11.00
C ASP A 56 -10.55 -10.12 10.60
N TYR A 57 -11.83 -10.38 10.88
CA TYR A 57 -12.49 -11.64 10.51
C TYR A 57 -12.57 -11.84 8.98
N ASN A 58 -12.94 -10.80 8.24
CA ASN A 58 -13.03 -10.88 6.78
C ASN A 58 -11.64 -11.00 6.15
N ASN A 59 -10.65 -10.23 6.65
CA ASN A 59 -9.27 -10.33 6.19
C ASN A 59 -8.69 -11.73 6.44
N GLN A 60 -8.96 -12.34 7.60
CA GLN A 60 -8.53 -13.72 7.87
C GLN A 60 -9.12 -14.72 6.86
N LYS A 61 -10.39 -14.54 6.46
CA LYS A 61 -11.02 -15.39 5.42
C LYS A 61 -10.43 -15.20 4.04
N LEU A 62 -10.02 -13.97 3.73
CA LEU A 62 -9.36 -13.62 2.47
C LEU A 62 -7.86 -13.96 2.46
N GLY A 63 -7.30 -14.43 3.59
CA GLY A 63 -5.87 -14.68 3.72
C GLY A 63 -5.03 -13.40 3.77
N VAL A 64 -5.65 -12.26 4.09
CA VAL A 64 -5.00 -10.96 4.17
C VAL A 64 -4.29 -10.82 5.51
N SER A 65 -2.97 -10.66 5.43
CA SER A 65 -2.13 -10.36 6.58
C SER A 65 -2.25 -8.88 6.96
N LYS A 66 -1.97 -8.57 8.23
CA LYS A 66 -2.00 -7.18 8.71
C LYS A 66 -1.07 -6.25 7.92
N GLU A 67 0.12 -6.72 7.55
CA GLU A 67 1.07 -5.96 6.70
C GLU A 67 0.49 -5.65 5.31
N GLN A 68 -0.31 -6.57 4.75
CA GLN A 68 -0.99 -6.36 3.48
C GLN A 68 -2.15 -5.37 3.62
N GLU A 69 -2.94 -5.46 4.69
CA GLU A 69 -3.98 -4.46 5.03
C GLU A 69 -3.38 -3.05 5.09
N GLU A 70 -2.32 -2.87 5.87
CA GLU A 70 -1.65 -1.58 6.04
C GLU A 70 -1.09 -1.05 4.71
N THR A 71 -0.50 -1.93 3.89
CA THR A 71 0.02 -1.57 2.56
C THR A 71 -1.10 -1.16 1.61
N MET A 72 -2.21 -1.90 1.57
CA MET A 72 -3.37 -1.60 0.75
C MET A 72 -3.97 -0.24 1.12
N VAL A 73 -4.16 0.02 2.42
CA VAL A 73 -4.68 1.32 2.91
C VAL A 73 -3.72 2.46 2.55
N ALA A 74 -2.42 2.28 2.79
CA ALA A 74 -1.42 3.29 2.47
C ALA A 74 -1.39 3.63 0.96
N LYS A 75 -1.43 2.61 0.10
CA LYS A 75 -1.47 2.77 -1.36
C LYS A 75 -2.78 3.34 -1.87
N SER A 76 -3.90 2.97 -1.27
CA SER A 76 -5.19 3.58 -1.58
C SER A 76 -5.20 5.08 -1.29
N MET A 77 -4.56 5.52 -0.22
CA MET A 77 -4.50 6.94 0.14
C MET A 77 -3.42 7.72 -0.63
N SER A 78 -2.29 7.08 -0.96
CA SER A 78 -1.13 7.74 -1.58
C SER A 78 -1.06 7.56 -3.11
N GLY A 79 -1.81 6.60 -3.65
CA GLY A 79 -1.74 6.15 -5.03
C GLY A 79 -0.99 4.82 -5.19
N TRP A 80 -1.38 4.04 -6.21
CA TRP A 80 -0.84 2.71 -6.52
C TRP A 80 0.40 2.73 -7.41
N ALA A 81 0.81 3.91 -7.86
CA ALA A 81 2.05 4.05 -8.61
C ALA A 81 3.21 3.64 -7.68
N SER A 82 3.67 2.41 -7.86
CA SER A 82 5.05 2.07 -7.55
C SER A 82 5.85 2.92 -8.52
N GLU A 83 6.37 4.07 -8.08
CA GLU A 83 7.46 4.66 -8.83
C GLU A 83 8.54 3.58 -8.86
N PRO A 84 8.88 2.97 -10.03
CA PRO A 84 10.18 2.36 -10.09
C PRO A 84 11.10 3.50 -9.68
N LEU A 85 11.94 3.27 -8.67
CA LEU A 85 13.10 4.09 -8.46
C LEU A 85 13.83 4.05 -9.80
N ALA A 86 13.52 5.02 -10.65
CA ALA A 86 14.33 5.39 -11.78
C ALA A 86 15.69 5.53 -11.15
N SER A 87 16.58 4.64 -11.57
CA SER A 87 17.97 4.62 -11.20
C SER A 87 18.40 6.05 -10.91
N GLN A 88 18.78 6.35 -9.66
CA GLN A 88 19.68 7.46 -9.42
C GLN A 88 21.07 7.03 -9.94
N ASP A 89 21.12 6.67 -11.22
CA ASP A 89 22.29 6.61 -12.05
C ASP A 89 22.14 7.80 -13.00
N SER A 90 22.43 8.96 -12.46
CA SER A 90 22.98 10.04 -13.27
C SER A 90 24.19 10.49 -12.50
N GLY A 91 25.24 9.70 -12.67
CA GLY A 91 26.58 10.10 -12.33
C GLY A 91 26.79 11.51 -12.83
N MET A 92 27.02 12.42 -11.88
CA MET A 92 27.73 13.65 -12.17
C MET A 92 29.18 13.20 -12.40
N GLU A 93 29.41 12.62 -13.59
CA GLU A 93 30.71 12.43 -14.15
C GLU A 93 31.33 13.83 -14.20
N ARG A 94 32.21 14.12 -13.24
CA ARG A 94 33.02 15.32 -13.25
C ARG A 94 33.97 15.14 -14.42
N THR A 95 33.53 15.49 -15.62
CA THR A 95 34.33 15.42 -16.84
C THR A 95 35.57 16.25 -16.60
N MET A 96 36.70 15.56 -16.42
CA MET A 96 38.01 16.14 -16.65
C MET A 96 38.05 16.56 -18.12
N GLY A 97 38.23 17.85 -18.37
CA GLY A 97 38.31 18.37 -19.73
C GLY A 97 38.56 19.87 -19.73
N GLY A 98 39.80 20.27 -19.48
CA GLY A 98 40.21 21.67 -19.52
C GLY A 98 41.71 21.86 -19.39
N GLN A 99 42.48 21.15 -20.20
CA GLN A 99 43.88 21.48 -20.47
C GLN A 99 43.90 22.42 -21.69
N THR A 100 44.72 23.48 -21.61
CA THR A 100 45.21 24.35 -22.71
C THR A 100 44.19 25.41 -23.20
N MET A 101 44.48 26.72 -23.25
CA MET A 101 45.72 27.47 -23.57
C MET A 101 46.14 28.50 -22.51
#